data_AF-A0A1G1E108-F1
#
_entry.id   AF-A0A1G1E108-F1
#
_cell.length_a   1.000
_cell.length_b   1.000
_cell.length_c   1.000
_cell.angle_alpha   90.00
_cell.angle_beta   90.00
_cell.angle_gamma   90.00
#
_symmetry.space_group_name_H-M   'P 1'
#
loop_
_entity.id
_entity.type
_entity.pdbx_description
1 polymer ?
#
loop_
_entity_poly.entity_id
_entity_poly.type
_entity_poly.pdbx_seq_one_letter_code
_entity_poly.pdbx_strand_id
1 'polypeptide(L)'
;MWLFCIFHDIKDINQPEYYMNVVIKSSRLKYMGGRDYMKNQIGKKNIVFGFAFFITTLILGIYLGFRATSGDPAWEENPMHEILGAAHAHGNLESVLNILIGYILCQLEAPPTIIKLTSILLLIGAIFHSGMLYLTGLGAAAAINIAPIGAISLIITMALMVYLTVVGLKNRS
;
A
#
# COMPACT_ATOMS: atom_id res chain seq x y z
N MET A 1 -40.87 -46.90 -7.45
CA MET A 1 -40.85 -45.45 -7.14
C MET A 1 -39.41 -44.92 -6.97
N TRP A 2 -38.47 -45.31 -7.84
CA TRP A 2 -37.06 -44.83 -7.82
C TRP A 2 -36.46 -44.65 -9.24
N LEU A 3 -37.19 -44.99 -10.32
CA LEU A 3 -36.72 -44.83 -11.69
C LEU A 3 -37.15 -43.52 -12.39
N PHE A 4 -38.02 -42.72 -11.77
CA PHE A 4 -38.57 -41.51 -12.38
C PHE A 4 -37.79 -40.22 -12.05
N CYS A 5 -36.90 -40.23 -11.06
CA CYS A 5 -36.11 -39.05 -10.69
C CYS A 5 -34.87 -38.81 -11.56
N ILE A 6 -34.38 -39.81 -12.30
CA ILE A 6 -33.15 -39.66 -13.12
C ILE A 6 -33.44 -39.06 -14.51
N PHE A 7 -34.68 -39.15 -15.01
CA PHE A 7 -35.01 -38.67 -16.36
C PHE A 7 -35.50 -37.23 -16.45
N HIS A 8 -35.79 -36.56 -15.32
CA HIS A 8 -36.17 -35.15 -15.32
C HIS A 8 -34.96 -34.19 -15.34
N ASP A 9 -33.76 -34.70 -14.98
CA ASP A 9 -32.54 -33.89 -14.84
C ASP A 9 -31.65 -33.88 -16.10
N ILE A 10 -32.03 -34.61 -17.15
CA ILE A 10 -31.25 -34.73 -18.40
C ILE A 10 -31.79 -33.77 -19.49
N LYS A 11 -32.97 -33.17 -19.30
CA LYS A 11 -33.56 -32.27 -20.30
C LYS A 11 -32.91 -30.88 -20.39
N ASP A 12 -32.15 -30.47 -19.38
CA ASP A 12 -31.47 -29.17 -19.36
C ASP A 12 -30.03 -29.21 -19.90
N ILE A 13 -29.53 -30.39 -20.28
CA ILE A 13 -28.17 -30.62 -20.76
C ILE A 13 -28.03 -30.30 -22.27
N ASN A 14 -29.09 -29.87 -22.96
CA ASN A 14 -29.04 -29.59 -24.41
C ASN A 14 -29.51 -28.18 -24.77
N GLN A 15 -29.29 -27.21 -23.87
CA GLN A 15 -29.49 -25.79 -24.18
C GLN A 15 -28.14 -25.09 -24.34
N PRO A 16 -27.84 -24.51 -25.52
CA PRO A 16 -26.56 -23.82 -25.77
C PRO A 16 -26.32 -22.65 -24.79
N GLU A 17 -27.38 -22.02 -24.28
CA GLU A 17 -27.28 -20.99 -23.24
C GLU A 17 -26.74 -21.51 -21.91
N TYR A 18 -27.04 -22.75 -21.52
CA TYR A 18 -26.54 -23.33 -20.27
C TYR A 18 -25.03 -23.53 -20.31
N TYR A 19 -24.53 -24.11 -21.40
CA TYR A 19 -23.09 -24.28 -21.63
C TYR A 19 -22.36 -22.94 -21.73
N MET A 20 -22.94 -21.96 -22.41
CA MET A 20 -22.36 -20.62 -22.52
C MET A 20 -22.25 -19.98 -21.13
N ASN A 21 -23.29 -20.07 -20.30
CA ASN A 21 -23.28 -19.52 -18.94
C ASN A 21 -22.27 -20.22 -18.02
N VAL A 22 -22.11 -21.55 -18.12
CA VAL A 22 -21.11 -22.31 -17.36
C VAL A 22 -19.68 -21.91 -17.78
N VAL A 23 -19.41 -21.80 -19.08
CA VAL A 23 -18.10 -21.38 -19.61
C VAL A 23 -17.80 -19.92 -19.24
N ILE A 24 -18.77 -19.02 -19.34
CA ILE A 24 -18.62 -17.61 -18.93
C ILE A 24 -18.36 -17.50 -17.42
N LYS A 25 -19.09 -18.25 -16.59
CA LYS A 25 -18.91 -18.25 -15.12
C LYS A 25 -17.55 -18.83 -14.72
N SER A 26 -17.12 -19.92 -15.36
CA SER A 26 -15.79 -20.53 -15.17
C SER A 26 -14.67 -19.57 -15.58
N SER A 27 -14.82 -18.91 -16.74
CA SER A 27 -13.87 -17.88 -17.21
C SER A 27 -13.80 -16.70 -16.24
N ARG A 28 -14.96 -16.22 -15.78
CA ARG A 28 -15.06 -15.13 -14.79
C ARG A 28 -14.38 -15.50 -13.47
N LEU A 29 -14.59 -16.71 -12.96
CA LEU A 29 -13.95 -17.20 -11.73
C LEU A 29 -12.42 -17.27 -11.87
N LYS A 30 -11.91 -17.75 -13.01
CA LYS A 30 -10.46 -17.79 -13.29
C LYS A 30 -9.85 -16.39 -13.37
N TYR A 31 -10.54 -15.45 -14.02
CA TYR A 31 -10.13 -14.05 -14.09
C TYR A 31 -10.21 -13.33 -12.73
N MET A 32 -11.19 -13.66 -11.90
CA MET A 32 -11.30 -13.13 -10.53
C MET A 32 -10.17 -13.67 -9.64
N GLY A 33 -9.92 -14.98 -9.65
CA GLY A 33 -8.82 -15.58 -8.89
C GLY A 33 -7.44 -15.01 -9.25
N GLY A 34 -7.19 -14.76 -10.54
CA GLY A 34 -5.98 -14.07 -10.99
C GLY A 34 -5.87 -12.62 -10.51
N ARG A 35 -6.98 -11.85 -10.54
CA ARG A 35 -7.01 -10.48 -10.01
C ARG A 35 -6.77 -10.43 -8.51
N ASP A 36 -7.37 -11.32 -7.75
CA ASP A 36 -7.26 -11.32 -6.29
C ASP A 36 -5.86 -11.74 -5.84
N TYR A 37 -5.26 -12.72 -6.53
CA TYR A 37 -3.86 -13.07 -6.34
C TYR A 37 -2.92 -11.87 -6.59
N MET A 38 -3.12 -11.15 -7.71
CA MET A 38 -2.30 -9.98 -8.05
C MET A 38 -2.40 -8.85 -7.02
N LYS A 39 -3.62 -8.53 -6.55
CA LYS A 39 -3.82 -7.50 -5.50
C LYS A 39 -3.11 -7.87 -4.20
N ASN A 40 -3.24 -9.12 -3.79
CA ASN A 40 -2.59 -9.65 -2.59
C ASN A 40 -1.06 -9.49 -2.67
N GLN A 41 -0.46 -9.70 -3.84
CA GLN A 41 0.98 -9.48 -4.03
C GLN A 41 1.37 -8.00 -3.98
N ILE A 42 0.52 -7.09 -4.44
CA ILE A 42 0.78 -5.64 -4.41
C ILE A 42 0.78 -5.14 -2.97
N GLY A 43 -0.28 -5.39 -2.20
CA GLY A 43 -0.38 -4.92 -0.82
C GLY A 43 0.71 -5.49 0.09
N LYS A 44 1.06 -6.77 -0.08
CA LYS A 44 2.18 -7.41 0.65
C LYS A 44 3.51 -6.69 0.44
N LYS A 45 3.80 -6.19 -0.76
CA LYS A 45 5.04 -5.44 -1.03
C LYS A 45 5.11 -4.15 -0.23
N ASN A 46 4.00 -3.41 -0.10
CA ASN A 46 3.94 -2.22 0.75
C ASN A 46 4.12 -2.57 2.23
N ILE A 47 3.55 -3.68 2.70
CA ILE A 47 3.73 -4.13 4.09
C ILE A 47 5.20 -4.42 4.38
N VAL A 48 5.86 -5.20 3.52
CA VAL A 48 7.30 -5.53 3.68
C VAL A 48 8.15 -4.27 3.63
N PHE A 49 7.89 -3.38 2.67
CA PHE A 49 8.58 -2.09 2.60
C PHE A 49 8.36 -1.26 3.87
N GLY A 50 7.11 -1.18 4.35
CA GLY A 50 6.77 -0.40 5.52
C GLY A 50 7.49 -0.89 6.78
N PHE A 51 7.59 -2.20 7.02
CA PHE A 51 8.40 -2.72 8.13
C PHE A 51 9.89 -2.45 7.95
N ALA A 52 10.43 -2.66 6.74
CA ALA A 52 11.84 -2.40 6.47
C ALA A 52 12.18 -0.91 6.68
N PHE A 53 11.33 -0.02 6.19
CA PHE A 53 11.48 1.43 6.36
C PHE A 53 11.31 1.83 7.83
N PHE A 54 10.38 1.22 8.56
CA PHE A 54 10.20 1.47 9.99
C PHE A 54 11.45 1.13 10.82
N ILE A 55 12.15 0.04 10.47
CA ILE A 55 13.41 -0.31 11.12
C ILE A 55 14.43 0.82 10.93
N THR A 56 14.53 1.40 9.73
CA THR A 56 15.47 2.50 9.47
C THR A 56 15.15 3.76 10.29
N THR A 57 13.87 4.05 10.46
CA THR A 57 13.41 5.22 11.22
C THR A 57 13.55 5.01 12.72
N LEU A 58 13.36 3.78 13.22
CA LEU A 58 13.67 3.41 14.60
C LEU A 58 15.17 3.54 14.92
N ILE A 59 16.05 3.09 14.01
CA ILE A 59 17.50 3.28 14.15
C ILE A 59 17.83 4.77 14.23
N LEU A 60 17.19 5.60 13.39
CA LEU A 60 17.35 7.05 13.48
C LEU A 60 16.87 7.62 14.82
N GLY A 61 15.77 7.11 15.36
CA GLY A 61 15.26 7.50 16.67
C GLY A 61 16.27 7.20 17.78
N ILE A 62 16.91 6.02 17.74
CA ILE A 62 17.98 5.66 18.68
C ILE A 62 19.16 6.62 18.54
N TYR A 63 19.58 6.92 17.31
CA TYR A 63 20.66 7.88 17.06
C TYR A 63 20.36 9.27 17.63
N LEU A 64 19.17 9.81 17.35
CA LEU A 64 18.72 11.10 17.88
C LEU A 64 18.64 11.12 19.40
N GLY A 65 18.09 10.06 20.00
CA GLY A 65 18.02 9.92 21.46
C GLY A 65 19.39 9.88 22.10
N PHE A 66 20.34 9.12 21.52
CA PHE A 66 21.71 9.06 22.03
C PHE A 66 22.40 10.43 21.97
N ARG A 67 22.26 11.17 20.85
CA ARG A 67 22.80 12.53 20.71
C ARG A 67 22.15 13.50 21.70
N ALA A 68 20.84 13.42 21.92
CA ALA A 68 20.15 14.25 22.91
C ALA A 68 20.70 14.04 24.34
N THR A 69 21.08 12.79 24.69
CA THR A 69 21.68 12.53 26.02
C THR A 69 23.13 13.02 26.16
N SER A 70 23.82 13.32 25.05
CA SER A 70 25.22 13.75 25.10
C SER A 70 25.40 15.18 25.63
N GLY A 71 24.32 15.99 25.64
CA GLY A 71 24.35 17.36 26.15
C GLY A 71 25.26 18.31 25.36
N ASP A 72 25.59 17.96 24.11
CA ASP A 72 26.45 18.74 23.21
C ASP A 72 25.72 19.98 22.66
N PRO A 73 26.07 21.21 23.08
CA PRO A 73 25.35 22.41 22.65
C PRO A 73 25.45 22.64 21.14
N ALA A 74 26.55 22.20 20.51
CA ALA A 74 26.75 22.34 19.07
C ALA A 74 25.81 21.43 18.25
N TRP A 75 25.26 20.37 18.87
CA TRP A 75 24.27 19.50 18.24
C TRP A 75 22.87 20.12 18.27
N GLU A 76 22.47 20.68 19.40
CA GLU A 76 21.16 21.31 19.60
C GLU A 76 20.96 22.52 18.67
N GLU A 77 22.03 23.28 18.42
CA GLU A 77 22.00 24.43 17.51
C GLU A 77 22.13 24.05 16.02
N ASN A 78 22.33 22.77 15.70
CA ASN A 78 22.56 22.34 14.32
C ASN A 78 21.22 22.20 13.55
N PRO A 79 21.02 22.92 12.43
CA PRO A 79 19.81 22.78 11.61
C PRO A 79 19.53 21.34 11.12
N MET A 80 20.57 20.51 11.01
CA MET A 80 20.43 19.10 10.63
C MET A 80 19.72 18.27 11.71
N HIS A 81 19.82 18.67 12.98
CA HIS A 81 19.11 18.01 14.07
C HIS A 81 17.60 18.06 13.84
N GLU A 82 17.05 19.23 13.51
CA GLU A 82 15.63 19.42 13.25
C GLU A 82 15.17 18.62 12.03
N ILE A 83 15.96 18.63 10.94
CA ILE A 83 15.65 17.89 9.72
C ILE A 83 15.63 16.37 9.98
N LEU A 84 16.60 15.84 10.75
CA LEU A 84 16.60 14.43 11.14
C LEU A 84 15.43 14.10 12.07
N GLY A 85 15.05 15.01 12.97
CA GLY A 85 13.85 14.88 13.79
C GLY A 85 12.58 14.77 12.93
N ALA A 86 12.44 15.64 11.93
CA ALA A 86 11.35 15.59 10.96
C ALA A 86 11.38 14.28 10.14
N ALA A 87 12.55 13.85 9.67
CA ALA A 87 12.72 12.59 8.96
C ALA A 87 12.30 11.38 9.81
N HIS A 88 12.63 11.38 11.11
CA HIS A 88 12.20 10.34 12.04
C HIS A 88 10.68 10.31 12.20
N ALA A 89 10.06 11.47 12.48
CA ALA A 89 8.63 11.56 12.70
C ALA A 89 7.82 11.18 11.45
N HIS A 90 8.15 11.78 10.31
CA HIS A 90 7.46 11.50 9.04
C HIS A 90 7.76 10.09 8.54
N GLY A 91 8.99 9.59 8.69
CA GLY A 91 9.36 8.24 8.30
C GLY A 91 8.58 7.17 9.08
N ASN A 92 8.38 7.37 10.38
CA ASN A 92 7.53 6.48 11.19
C ASN A 92 6.08 6.48 10.66
N LEU A 93 5.51 7.65 10.42
CA LEU A 93 4.15 7.78 9.90
C LEU A 93 4.00 7.11 8.52
N GLU A 94 4.93 7.35 7.61
CA GLU A 94 4.91 6.81 6.25
C GLU A 94 5.14 5.31 6.22
N SER A 95 5.92 4.78 7.17
CA SER A 95 6.06 3.34 7.40
C SER A 95 4.73 2.72 7.83
N VAL A 96 4.07 3.31 8.82
CA VAL A 96 2.75 2.87 9.31
C VAL A 96 1.72 2.95 8.19
N LEU A 97 1.70 4.02 7.40
CA LEU A 97 0.82 4.14 6.24
C LEU A 97 1.07 3.02 5.24
N ASN A 98 2.33 2.67 4.93
CA ASN A 98 2.67 1.55 4.05
C ASN A 98 2.18 0.19 4.58
N ILE A 99 2.27 -0.04 5.89
CA ILE A 99 1.77 -1.27 6.52
C ILE A 99 0.23 -1.30 6.47
N LEU A 100 -0.43 -0.25 6.96
CA LEU A 100 -1.89 -0.21 7.10
C LEU A 100 -2.59 -0.17 5.73
N ILE A 101 -2.17 0.73 4.84
CA ILE A 101 -2.76 0.81 3.51
C ILE A 101 -2.39 -0.43 2.70
N GLY A 102 -1.16 -0.95 2.81
CA GLY A 102 -0.78 -2.22 2.19
C GLY A 102 -1.72 -3.36 2.60
N TYR A 103 -2.07 -3.44 3.89
CA TYR A 103 -3.05 -4.40 4.39
C TYR A 103 -4.46 -4.15 3.84
N ILE A 104 -4.93 -2.90 3.82
CA ILE A 104 -6.24 -2.54 3.27
C ILE A 104 -6.32 -2.87 1.77
N LEU A 105 -5.26 -2.63 0.99
CA LEU A 105 -5.22 -2.93 -0.44
C LEU A 105 -5.33 -4.44 -0.72
N CYS A 106 -4.88 -5.30 0.19
CA CYS A 106 -5.11 -6.75 0.09
C CYS A 106 -6.59 -7.12 0.26
N GLN A 107 -7.37 -6.28 0.95
CA GLN A 107 -8.77 -6.55 1.27
C GLN A 107 -9.74 -5.93 0.24
N LEU A 108 -9.39 -4.82 -0.40
CA LEU A 108 -10.37 -4.07 -1.21
C LEU A 108 -10.71 -4.72 -2.56
N GLU A 109 -12.01 -4.74 -2.87
CA GLU A 109 -12.55 -5.14 -4.17
C GLU A 109 -12.63 -3.95 -5.13
N ALA A 110 -11.46 -3.44 -5.56
CA ALA A 110 -11.36 -2.30 -6.47
C ALA A 110 -10.65 -2.67 -7.80
N PRO A 111 -10.71 -1.79 -8.82
CA PRO A 111 -9.95 -1.98 -10.07
C PRO A 111 -8.45 -2.14 -9.79
N PRO A 112 -7.78 -3.13 -10.40
CA PRO A 112 -6.38 -3.44 -10.11
C PRO A 112 -5.43 -2.28 -10.44
N THR A 113 -5.77 -1.44 -11.42
CA THR A 113 -5.01 -0.26 -11.79
C THR A 113 -4.92 0.75 -10.64
N ILE A 114 -6.04 1.00 -9.95
CA ILE A 114 -6.08 1.99 -8.87
C ILE A 114 -5.32 1.45 -7.65
N ILE A 115 -5.51 0.17 -7.30
CA ILE A 115 -4.76 -0.50 -6.22
C ILE A 115 -3.25 -0.41 -6.48
N LYS A 116 -2.81 -0.70 -7.72
CA LYS A 116 -1.40 -0.62 -8.11
C LYS A 116 -0.88 0.81 -8.05
N LEU A 117 -1.64 1.79 -8.54
CA LEU A 117 -1.27 3.20 -8.51
C LEU A 117 -1.10 3.70 -7.08
N THR A 118 -2.08 3.43 -6.21
CA THR A 118 -2.03 3.78 -4.78
C THR A 118 -0.81 3.16 -4.09
N SER A 119 -0.53 1.88 -4.36
CA SER A 119 0.66 1.20 -3.84
C SER A 119 1.96 1.90 -4.26
N ILE A 120 2.12 2.24 -5.54
CA ILE A 120 3.32 2.89 -6.07
C ILE A 120 3.48 4.30 -5.50
N LEU A 121 2.40 5.09 -5.47
CA LEU A 121 2.44 6.46 -4.92
C LEU A 121 2.80 6.47 -3.42
N LEU A 122 2.40 5.45 -2.67
CA LEU A 122 2.76 5.32 -1.26
C LEU A 122 4.26 5.04 -1.05
N LEU A 123 4.88 4.27 -1.96
CA LEU A 123 6.33 4.03 -1.96
C LEU A 123 7.11 5.26 -2.39
N ILE A 124 6.68 5.93 -3.48
CA ILE A 124 7.27 7.20 -3.92
C ILE A 124 7.15 8.24 -2.81
N GLY A 125 6.00 8.30 -2.15
CA GLY A 125 5.75 9.17 -1.01
C GLY A 125 6.78 8.96 0.09
N ALA A 126 6.96 7.73 0.55
CA ALA A 126 7.91 7.41 1.62
C ALA A 126 9.37 7.73 1.25
N ILE A 127 9.79 7.30 0.06
CA ILE A 127 11.19 7.47 -0.38
C ILE A 127 11.51 8.94 -0.63
N PHE A 128 10.65 9.64 -1.36
CA PHE A 128 10.92 11.02 -1.74
C PHE A 128 10.58 12.00 -0.62
N HIS A 129 9.64 11.74 0.29
CA HIS A 129 9.37 12.66 1.39
C HIS A 129 10.34 12.44 2.55
N SER A 130 10.04 11.50 3.46
CA SER A 130 10.90 11.27 4.64
C SER A 130 12.28 10.72 4.30
N GLY A 131 12.42 9.93 3.24
CA GLY A 131 13.74 9.45 2.79
C GLY A 131 14.67 10.59 2.33
N MET A 132 14.13 11.65 1.71
CA MET A 132 14.94 12.81 1.32
C MET A 132 15.24 13.73 2.50
N LEU A 133 14.32 13.85 3.47
CA LEU A 133 14.62 14.52 4.74
C LEU A 133 15.75 13.81 5.47
N TYR A 134 15.72 12.47 5.50
CA TYR A 134 16.79 11.66 6.09
C TYR A 134 18.15 11.95 5.45
N LEU A 135 18.22 11.90 4.12
CA LEU A 135 19.46 12.18 3.38
C LEU A 135 19.93 13.62 3.56
N THR A 136 19.01 14.58 3.56
CA THR A 136 19.32 16.00 3.82
C THR A 136 19.95 16.17 5.19
N GLY A 137 19.35 15.57 6.22
CA GLY A 137 19.86 15.62 7.59
C GLY A 137 21.22 14.93 7.79
N LEU A 138 21.60 14.01 6.90
CA LEU A 138 22.95 13.42 6.85
C LEU A 138 23.96 14.23 6.03
N GLY A 139 23.57 15.40 5.51
CA GLY A 139 24.44 16.33 4.79
C GLY A 139 24.28 16.31 3.27
N ALA A 140 23.40 15.48 2.70
CA ALA A 140 23.09 15.53 1.28
C ALA A 140 22.07 16.65 0.98
N ALA A 141 22.48 17.91 1.12
CA ALA A 141 21.60 19.08 1.06
C ALA A 141 20.75 19.16 -0.21
N ALA A 142 21.23 18.64 -1.35
CA ALA A 142 20.47 18.65 -2.60
C ALA A 142 19.20 17.78 -2.58
N ALA A 143 19.09 16.82 -1.64
CA ALA A 143 17.94 15.93 -1.53
C ALA A 143 16.64 16.67 -1.17
N ILE A 144 16.73 17.77 -0.41
CA ILE A 144 15.54 18.54 0.00
C ILE A 144 14.73 19.06 -1.20
N ASN A 145 15.40 19.33 -2.33
CA ASN A 145 14.76 19.88 -3.53
C ASN A 145 13.79 18.90 -4.19
N ILE A 146 13.98 17.60 -3.98
CA ILE A 146 13.10 16.56 -4.52
C ILE A 146 12.08 16.05 -3.48
N ALA A 147 12.18 16.50 -2.23
CA ALA A 147 11.23 16.16 -1.18
C ALA A 147 9.75 16.50 -1.48
N PRO A 148 9.44 17.63 -2.14
CA PRO A 148 8.06 17.98 -2.48
C PRO A 148 7.35 16.95 -3.37
N ILE A 149 8.08 16.19 -4.19
CA ILE A 149 7.50 15.14 -5.04
C ILE A 149 6.86 14.06 -4.16
N GLY A 150 7.53 13.68 -3.08
CA GLY A 150 7.01 12.71 -2.11
C GLY A 150 5.77 13.23 -1.39
N ALA A 151 5.78 14.49 -0.94
CA ALA A 151 4.63 15.11 -0.28
C ALA A 151 3.38 15.12 -1.18
N ILE A 152 3.53 15.54 -2.44
CA ILE A 152 2.44 15.53 -3.43
C ILE A 152 1.94 14.10 -3.66
N SER A 153 2.85 13.13 -3.77
CA SER A 153 2.51 11.72 -3.92
C SER A 153 1.66 11.19 -2.75
N LEU A 154 2.00 11.56 -1.51
CA LEU A 154 1.22 11.19 -0.33
C LEU A 154 -0.17 11.84 -0.33
N ILE A 155 -0.28 13.11 -0.71
CA ILE A 155 -1.59 13.81 -0.82
C ILE A 155 -2.49 13.10 -1.83
N ILE A 156 -1.97 12.77 -3.02
CA ILE A 156 -2.71 12.04 -4.05
C ILE A 156 -3.11 10.65 -3.52
N THR A 157 -2.21 9.99 -2.79
CA THR A 157 -2.49 8.68 -2.18
C THR A 157 -3.64 8.76 -1.19
N MET A 158 -3.67 9.77 -0.31
CA MET A 158 -4.77 9.96 0.65
C MET A 158 -6.10 10.21 -0.09
N ALA A 159 -6.10 11.04 -1.13
CA ALA A 159 -7.29 11.27 -1.95
C ALA A 159 -7.80 9.98 -2.62
N LEU A 160 -6.90 9.16 -3.17
CA LEU A 160 -7.25 7.86 -3.75
C LEU A 160 -7.78 6.88 -2.70
N MET A 161 -7.25 6.91 -1.48
CA MET A 161 -7.73 6.05 -0.39
C MET A 161 -9.16 6.37 0.04
N VAL A 162 -9.57 7.65 0.02
CA VAL A 162 -10.96 8.03 0.23
C VAL A 162 -11.86 7.37 -0.82
N TYR A 163 -11.51 7.51 -2.10
CA TYR A 163 -12.24 6.89 -3.21
C TYR A 163 -12.30 5.36 -3.10
N LEU A 164 -11.16 4.72 -2.85
CA LEU A 164 -11.03 3.27 -2.75
C LEU A 164 -11.85 2.69 -1.59
N THR A 165 -11.95 3.41 -0.48
CA THR A 165 -12.74 2.97 0.67
C THR A 165 -14.23 3.01 0.36
N VAL A 166 -14.71 4.08 -0.29
CA VAL A 166 -16.12 4.21 -0.67
C VAL A 166 -16.52 3.14 -1.70
N VAL A 167 -15.73 2.97 -2.76
CA VAL A 167 -16.03 2.00 -3.83
C VAL A 167 -15.82 0.57 -3.37
N GLY A 168 -14.72 0.30 -2.65
CA GLY A 168 -14.37 -1.04 -2.21
C GLY A 168 -15.33 -1.61 -1.16
N LEU A 169 -15.89 -0.77 -0.27
CA LEU A 169 -16.91 -1.21 0.69
C LEU A 169 -18.26 -1.48 0.01
N LYS A 170 -18.67 -0.64 -0.96
CA LYS A 170 -19.91 -0.84 -1.73
C LYS A 170 -19.92 -2.18 -2.47
N ASN A 171 -18.76 -2.63 -2.96
CA ASN A 171 -18.69 -3.90 -3.70
C ASN A 171 -18.78 -5.14 -2.80
N ARG A 172 -18.66 -4.99 -1.47
CA ARG A 172 -18.78 -6.08 -0.50
C ARG A 172 -20.18 -6.24 0.12
N SER A 173 -21.05 -5.23 0.00
CA SER A 173 -22.45 -5.25 0.48
C SER A 173 -23.41 -5.77 -0.58
#